data_AF-A0A1I1IRT8-F1
#
_entry.id   AF-A0A1I1IRT8-F1
#
_cell.length_a   1.000
_cell.length_b   1.000
_cell.length_c   1.000
_cell.angle_alpha   90.00
_cell.angle_beta   90.00
_cell.angle_gamma   90.00
#
_symmetry.space_group_name_H-M   'P 1'
#
loop_
_entity.id
_entity.type
_entity.pdbx_description
1 polymer ?
#
loop_
_entity_poly.entity_id
_entity_poly.type
_entity_poly.pdbx_seq_one_letter_code
_entity_poly.pdbx_strand_id
1 'polypeptide(L)'
;MKKFIITGLSVMLLVGCGVTKEKNVKKETQQEQTINAQQESKYSFPEGVTSVGEGKVKVITPDGTSENGNVPVVFIKKDTIIQQVEIELANFQGDKETFVYVDKRFEETHQANELTQTTIALKKETLQPGIHTVTVIQYENNDPNGKVINFAEAKFENKPAL
;
A
#
# COMPACT_ATOMS: atom_id res chain seq x y z
N MET A 1 -30.94 8.27 44.20
CA MET A 1 -31.93 9.36 44.42
C MET A 1 -31.65 10.46 43.39
N LYS A 2 -32.69 10.91 42.67
CA LYS A 2 -32.78 12.09 41.75
C LYS A 2 -31.78 12.11 40.56
N LYS A 3 -32.11 11.61 39.36
CA LYS A 3 -32.95 12.18 38.26
C LYS A 3 -32.64 13.65 37.92
N PHE A 4 -32.12 13.90 36.71
CA PHE A 4 -32.67 14.89 35.74
C PHE A 4 -32.36 14.46 34.29
N ILE A 5 -33.44 14.32 33.52
CA ILE A 5 -33.56 14.24 32.04
C ILE A 5 -33.79 15.67 31.56
N ILE A 6 -33.31 16.09 30.37
CA ILE A 6 -33.96 16.90 29.29
C ILE A 6 -32.94 17.01 28.12
N THR A 7 -33.01 16.23 27.03
CA THR A 7 -33.72 16.43 25.74
C THR A 7 -33.43 17.75 25.01
N GLY A 8 -32.77 17.68 23.83
CA GLY A 8 -32.57 18.81 22.93
C GLY A 8 -32.51 18.36 21.46
N LEU A 9 -33.68 18.06 20.90
CA LEU A 9 -33.93 17.78 19.49
C LEU A 9 -33.85 19.11 18.70
N SER A 10 -33.00 19.21 17.68
CA SER A 10 -33.09 20.31 16.70
C SER A 10 -33.03 19.77 15.28
N VAL A 11 -34.02 20.20 14.50
CA VAL A 11 -34.45 19.70 13.21
C VAL A 11 -33.80 20.52 12.09
N MET A 12 -33.55 19.84 10.97
CA MET A 12 -33.10 20.32 9.66
C MET A 12 -33.68 21.66 9.20
N LEU A 13 -32.87 22.40 8.43
CA LEU A 13 -33.34 23.25 7.35
C LEU A 13 -32.58 22.92 6.06
N LEU A 14 -33.29 22.28 5.13
CA LEU A 14 -32.95 22.17 3.72
C LEU A 14 -33.10 23.56 3.09
N VAL A 15 -32.06 24.03 2.39
CA VAL A 15 -32.17 25.15 1.46
C VAL A 15 -31.98 24.61 0.05
N GLY A 16 -33.11 24.38 -0.62
CA GLY A 16 -33.17 24.26 -2.07
C GLY A 16 -33.53 25.61 -2.67
N CYS A 17 -32.81 26.00 -3.72
CA CYS A 17 -33.23 27.01 -4.70
C CYS A 17 -32.62 26.60 -6.04
N GLY A 18 -33.48 26.36 -7.04
CA GLY A 18 -33.07 26.05 -8.39
C GLY A 18 -32.72 27.28 -9.22
N VAL A 19 -32.21 27.04 -10.44
CA VAL A 19 -32.62 27.71 -11.68
C VAL A 19 -31.96 26.99 -12.86
N THR A 20 -32.78 26.69 -13.85
CA THR A 20 -32.47 26.15 -15.17
C THR A 20 -31.69 27.14 -16.03
N LYS A 21 -30.65 26.65 -16.72
CA LYS A 21 -30.17 27.21 -18.00
C LYS A 21 -29.73 26.09 -18.92
N GLU A 22 -30.54 25.82 -19.95
CA GLU A 22 -30.11 25.11 -21.15
C GLU A 22 -29.00 25.90 -21.84
N LYS A 23 -27.94 25.21 -22.28
CA LYS A 23 -27.12 25.65 -23.42
C LYS A 23 -26.43 24.45 -24.08
N ASN A 24 -26.89 24.19 -25.30
CA ASN A 24 -26.16 23.74 -26.49
C ASN A 24 -25.25 22.50 -26.41
N VAL A 25 -25.75 21.47 -27.10
CA VAL A 25 -24.98 20.36 -27.67
C VAL A 25 -23.84 20.89 -28.53
N LYS A 26 -22.60 20.57 -28.15
CA LYS A 26 -21.48 20.43 -29.08
C LYS A 26 -20.97 19.00 -28.99
N LYS A 27 -21.21 18.25 -30.06
CA LYS A 27 -20.45 17.03 -30.39
C LYS A 27 -19.03 17.49 -30.69
N GLU A 28 -18.08 17.12 -29.84
CA GLU A 28 -16.68 17.06 -30.21
C GLU A 28 -16.19 15.63 -30.00
N THR A 29 -15.59 15.15 -31.08
CA THR A 29 -15.10 13.83 -31.40
C THR A 29 -14.21 13.26 -30.29
N GLN A 30 -14.45 11.98 -29.97
CA GLN A 30 -13.56 11.14 -29.18
C GLN A 30 -12.16 11.15 -29.80
N GLN A 31 -11.22 11.85 -29.16
CA GLN A 31 -9.82 11.48 -29.20
C GLN A 31 -9.58 10.58 -27.99
N GLU A 32 -9.50 9.29 -28.28
CA GLU A 32 -9.03 8.26 -27.38
C GLU A 32 -7.54 8.53 -27.09
N GLN A 33 -7.28 9.40 -26.10
CA GLN A 33 -6.00 9.37 -25.40
C GLN A 33 -6.10 8.22 -24.40
N THR A 34 -5.51 7.09 -24.77
CA THR A 34 -5.09 6.05 -23.83
C THR A 34 -4.02 6.63 -22.91
N ILE A 35 -4.44 7.41 -21.92
CA ILE A 35 -3.63 7.67 -20.74
C ILE A 35 -3.70 6.37 -19.95
N ASN A 36 -2.69 5.53 -20.13
CA ASN A 36 -2.39 4.46 -19.20
C ASN A 36 -1.93 5.16 -17.92
N ALA A 37 -2.89 5.63 -17.11
CA ALA A 37 -2.63 6.30 -15.85
C ALA A 37 -2.13 5.24 -14.87
N GLN A 38 -0.85 4.89 -14.98
CA GLN A 38 -0.13 4.29 -13.87
C GLN A 38 -0.32 5.23 -12.69
N GLN A 39 -1.05 4.76 -11.69
CA GLN A 39 -1.31 5.51 -10.47
C GLN A 39 0.04 5.90 -9.87
N GLU A 40 0.30 7.20 -9.73
CA GLU A 40 1.53 7.69 -9.12
C GLU A 40 1.62 7.18 -7.67
N SER A 41 2.80 6.68 -7.30
CA SER A 41 3.12 6.26 -5.93
C SER A 41 3.12 7.50 -5.02
N LYS A 42 2.51 7.41 -3.84
CA LYS A 42 2.47 8.54 -2.89
C LYS A 42 3.87 9.01 -2.49
N TYR A 43 4.79 8.08 -2.30
CA TYR A 43 6.19 8.34 -2.01
C TYR A 43 7.06 7.68 -3.08
N SER A 44 8.10 8.39 -3.51
CA SER A 44 9.06 7.89 -4.51
C SER A 44 9.89 6.76 -3.92
N PHE A 45 10.29 5.83 -4.78
CA PHE A 45 11.28 4.82 -4.43
C PHE A 45 12.69 5.42 -4.53
N PRO A 46 13.59 5.21 -3.55
CA PRO A 46 14.92 5.80 -3.59
C PRO A 46 15.79 5.14 -4.66
N GLU A 47 16.58 5.94 -5.36
CA GLU A 47 17.51 5.47 -6.39
C GLU A 47 18.90 5.17 -5.81
N GLY A 48 19.60 4.17 -6.37
CA GLY A 48 21.00 3.89 -6.05
C GLY A 48 21.27 3.24 -4.68
N VAL A 49 20.23 2.95 -3.89
CA VAL A 49 20.33 2.21 -2.62
C VAL A 49 19.87 0.78 -2.83
N THR A 50 20.69 -0.19 -2.41
CA THR A 50 20.39 -1.63 -2.56
C THR A 50 20.44 -2.41 -1.26
N SER A 51 21.11 -1.91 -0.22
CA SER A 51 21.15 -2.49 1.12
C SER A 51 21.83 -1.52 2.08
N VAL A 52 21.21 -1.23 3.23
CA VAL A 52 21.81 -0.47 4.33
C VAL A 52 21.05 -0.77 5.62
N GLY A 53 21.74 -0.66 6.77
CA GLY A 53 21.13 -0.88 8.08
C GLY A 53 21.00 -2.37 8.44
N GLU A 54 20.32 -2.63 9.55
CA GLU A 54 20.19 -3.97 10.15
C GLU A 54 18.79 -4.56 9.96
N GLY A 55 17.84 -3.76 9.49
CA GLY A 55 16.46 -4.16 9.24
C GLY A 55 16.36 -5.36 8.29
N LYS A 56 15.39 -6.22 8.52
CA LYS A 56 15.13 -7.42 7.71
C LYS A 56 13.66 -7.53 7.37
N VAL A 57 13.37 -8.06 6.18
CA VAL A 57 12.02 -8.42 5.76
C VAL A 57 11.99 -9.87 5.31
N LYS A 58 10.93 -10.58 5.69
CA LYS A 58 10.64 -11.95 5.25
C LYS A 58 9.20 -12.01 4.78
N VAL A 59 8.97 -12.54 3.58
CA VAL A 59 7.63 -12.87 3.09
C VAL A 59 7.27 -14.26 3.58
N ILE A 60 6.03 -14.41 4.06
CA ILE A 60 5.49 -15.66 4.60
C ILE A 60 4.25 -16.02 3.79
N THR A 61 4.23 -17.26 3.29
CA THR A 61 3.12 -17.82 2.53
C THR A 61 2.81 -19.24 3.04
N PRO A 62 1.64 -19.82 2.71
CA PRO A 62 1.39 -21.23 2.98
C PRO A 62 2.39 -22.20 2.32
N ASP A 63 3.05 -21.79 1.23
CA ASP A 63 4.01 -22.61 0.48
C ASP A 63 5.46 -22.48 1.02
N GLY A 64 5.70 -21.57 1.96
CA GLY A 64 7.00 -21.35 2.57
C GLY A 64 7.32 -19.87 2.83
N THR A 65 8.59 -19.59 3.13
CA THR A 65 9.08 -18.24 3.45
C THR A 65 10.18 -17.81 2.48
N SER A 66 10.43 -16.50 2.41
CA SER A 66 11.55 -15.93 1.64
C SER A 66 12.89 -15.98 2.36
N GLU A 67 12.98 -16.71 3.48
CA GLU A 67 14.21 -16.82 4.24
C GLU A 67 15.30 -17.51 3.41
N ASN A 68 16.57 -17.14 3.65
CA ASN A 68 17.73 -17.69 2.95
C ASN A 68 17.70 -17.51 1.41
N GLY A 69 17.00 -16.48 0.92
CA GLY A 69 16.92 -16.17 -0.51
C GLY A 69 15.89 -16.99 -1.28
N ASN A 70 15.04 -17.76 -0.58
CA ASN A 70 13.92 -18.47 -1.18
C ASN A 70 12.89 -17.48 -1.75
N VAL A 71 12.09 -17.95 -2.71
CA VAL A 71 11.01 -17.19 -3.34
C VAL A 71 9.70 -17.97 -3.14
N PRO A 72 8.96 -17.73 -2.05
CA PRO A 72 7.73 -18.45 -1.76
C PRO A 72 6.60 -18.06 -2.74
N VAL A 73 5.65 -18.96 -2.94
CA VAL A 73 4.55 -18.78 -3.90
C VAL A 73 3.29 -18.24 -3.22
N VAL A 74 2.68 -17.23 -3.84
CA VAL A 74 1.34 -16.75 -3.53
C VAL A 74 0.39 -17.17 -4.64
N PHE A 75 -0.62 -17.97 -4.32
CA PHE A 75 -1.61 -18.42 -5.29
C PHE A 75 -2.75 -17.40 -5.43
N ILE A 76 -2.87 -16.77 -6.59
CA ILE A 76 -3.86 -15.75 -6.92
C ILE A 76 -5.04 -16.41 -7.62
N LYS A 77 -6.21 -16.36 -6.98
CA LYS A 77 -7.47 -16.78 -7.63
C LYS A 77 -7.86 -15.83 -8.75
N LYS A 78 -8.57 -16.36 -9.74
CA LYS A 78 -9.19 -15.54 -10.78
C LYS A 78 -10.13 -14.51 -10.13
N ASP A 79 -10.14 -13.30 -10.68
CA ASP A 79 -10.99 -12.19 -10.26
C ASP A 79 -10.69 -11.64 -8.84
N THR A 80 -9.58 -12.05 -8.21
CA THR A 80 -9.08 -11.44 -6.97
C THR A 80 -8.78 -9.96 -7.20
N ILE A 81 -9.36 -9.10 -6.36
CA ILE A 81 -9.13 -7.64 -6.40
C ILE A 81 -8.03 -7.22 -5.42
N ILE A 82 -7.95 -7.92 -4.27
CA ILE A 82 -6.94 -7.70 -3.22
C ILE A 82 -6.51 -9.07 -2.70
N GLN A 83 -5.20 -9.29 -2.58
CA GLN A 83 -4.61 -10.43 -1.91
C GLN A 83 -3.74 -9.93 -0.75
N GLN A 84 -3.97 -10.42 0.47
CA GLN A 84 -3.07 -10.15 1.59
C GLN A 84 -1.92 -11.15 1.59
N VAL A 85 -0.71 -10.67 1.83
CA VAL A 85 0.50 -11.47 1.99
C VAL A 85 1.14 -11.12 3.33
N GLU A 86 1.44 -12.12 4.13
CA GLU A 86 2.08 -11.94 5.43
C GLU A 86 3.56 -11.57 5.23
N ILE A 87 4.02 -10.61 6.01
CA ILE A 87 5.42 -10.24 6.11
C ILE A 87 5.84 -10.12 7.57
N GLU A 88 7.10 -10.44 7.83
CA GLU A 88 7.76 -10.22 9.10
C GLU A 88 8.87 -9.19 8.91
N LEU A 89 8.85 -8.19 9.78
CA LEU A 89 9.80 -7.09 9.86
C LEU A 89 10.61 -7.24 11.14
N ALA A 90 11.93 -7.20 11.06
CA ALA A 90 12.80 -7.35 12.23
C ALA A 90 13.93 -6.33 12.24
N ASN A 91 14.42 -6.00 13.44
CA ASN A 91 15.57 -5.13 13.69
C ASN A 91 15.44 -3.72 13.08
N PHE A 92 14.23 -3.16 13.09
CA PHE A 92 13.98 -1.77 12.69
C PHE A 92 14.04 -0.83 13.91
N GLN A 93 14.34 0.45 13.65
CA GLN A 93 14.33 1.47 14.71
C GLN A 93 12.88 1.79 15.07
N GLY A 94 12.44 1.43 16.28
CA GLY A 94 11.04 1.53 16.70
C GLY A 94 10.49 2.95 16.86
N ASP A 95 11.35 3.98 16.79
CA ASP A 95 10.97 5.40 16.78
C ASP A 95 10.89 5.98 15.35
N LYS A 96 10.98 5.13 14.33
CA LYS A 96 10.96 5.48 12.91
C LYS A 96 9.88 4.71 12.15
N GLU A 97 9.24 5.41 11.21
CA GLU A 97 8.30 4.77 10.29
C GLU A 97 9.06 3.88 9.30
N THR A 98 8.54 2.66 9.11
CA THR A 98 8.99 1.71 8.11
C THR A 98 8.05 1.76 6.92
N PHE A 99 8.55 2.26 5.80
CA PHE A 99 7.82 2.42 4.54
C PHE A 99 7.92 1.13 3.73
N VAL A 100 6.78 0.59 3.35
CA VAL A 100 6.70 -0.66 2.59
C VAL A 100 6.37 -0.36 1.14
N TYR A 101 7.13 -0.95 0.24
CA TYR A 101 6.97 -0.85 -1.20
C TYR A 101 6.80 -2.25 -1.80
N VAL A 102 5.94 -2.37 -2.80
CA VAL A 102 5.84 -3.56 -3.66
C VAL A 102 6.13 -3.16 -5.09
N ASP A 103 7.11 -3.80 -5.72
CA ASP A 103 7.61 -3.45 -7.05
C ASP A 103 7.91 -1.95 -7.18
N LYS A 104 8.59 -1.41 -6.16
CA LYS A 104 8.96 0.01 -6.05
C LYS A 104 7.78 0.99 -5.94
N ARG A 105 6.55 0.50 -5.71
CA ARG A 105 5.38 1.34 -5.44
C ARG A 105 5.07 1.33 -3.96
N PHE A 106 4.88 2.52 -3.38
CA PHE A 106 4.54 2.66 -1.97
C PHE A 106 3.17 2.03 -1.69
N GLU A 107 3.10 1.21 -0.64
CA GLU A 107 1.86 0.59 -0.19
C GLU A 107 1.39 1.20 1.12
N GLU A 108 2.22 1.14 2.16
CA GLU A 108 1.85 1.56 3.52
C GLU A 108 3.06 1.83 4.41
N THR A 109 2.80 2.33 5.62
CA THR A 109 3.82 2.48 6.68
C THR A 109 3.45 1.64 7.90
N HIS A 110 4.47 1.14 8.58
CA HIS A 110 4.36 0.45 9.87
C HIS A 110 5.34 1.03 10.89
N GLN A 111 5.02 0.90 12.18
CA GLN A 111 5.96 1.12 13.27
C GLN A 111 6.57 -0.23 13.65
N ALA A 112 7.63 -0.62 12.94
CA ALA A 112 8.35 -1.86 13.18
C ALA A 112 9.50 -1.64 14.17
N ASN A 113 9.80 -2.65 14.99
CA ASN A 113 10.85 -2.62 16.00
C ASN A 113 11.73 -3.89 15.90
N GLU A 114 12.01 -4.54 17.02
CA GLU A 114 12.68 -5.85 17.11
C GLU A 114 12.02 -6.91 16.23
N LEU A 115 10.68 -7.03 16.31
CA LEU A 115 9.91 -8.02 15.55
C LEU A 115 8.47 -7.56 15.38
N THR A 116 8.00 -7.50 14.15
CA THR A 116 6.63 -7.11 13.80
C THR A 116 6.13 -7.99 12.67
N GLN A 117 5.02 -8.70 12.91
CA GLN A 117 4.30 -9.45 11.89
C GLN A 117 3.09 -8.64 11.44
N THR A 118 2.92 -8.54 10.12
CA THR A 118 1.86 -7.74 9.49
C THR A 118 1.53 -8.32 8.12
N THR A 119 0.59 -7.70 7.41
CA THR A 119 0.24 -8.06 6.04
C THR A 119 0.38 -6.88 5.12
N ILE A 120 0.79 -7.13 3.88
CA ILE A 120 0.68 -6.17 2.78
C ILE A 120 -0.46 -6.55 1.85
N ALA A 121 -1.09 -5.55 1.25
CA ALA A 121 -2.14 -5.75 0.26
C ALA A 121 -1.56 -5.69 -1.17
N LEU A 122 -1.63 -6.80 -1.89
CA LEU A 122 -1.40 -6.83 -3.34
C LEU A 122 -2.68 -6.39 -4.07
N LYS A 123 -2.53 -5.54 -5.07
CA LYS A 123 -3.62 -4.96 -5.87
C LYS A 123 -3.14 -4.65 -7.29
N LYS A 124 -4.07 -4.70 -8.25
CA LYS A 124 -3.81 -4.32 -9.66
C LYS A 124 -2.57 -5.01 -10.25
N GLU A 125 -1.49 -4.26 -10.51
CA GLU A 125 -0.27 -4.76 -11.13
C GLU A 125 0.48 -5.76 -10.24
N THR A 126 0.40 -5.61 -8.91
CA THR A 126 1.08 -6.50 -7.95
C THR A 126 0.33 -7.83 -7.72
N LEU A 127 -0.81 -8.03 -8.39
CA LEU A 127 -1.54 -9.31 -8.46
C LEU A 127 -1.21 -10.12 -9.71
N GLN A 128 -0.48 -9.55 -10.67
CA GLN A 128 -0.17 -10.25 -11.91
C GLN A 128 0.75 -11.45 -11.62
N PRO A 129 0.72 -12.52 -12.43
CA PRO A 129 1.66 -13.62 -12.30
C PRO A 129 3.12 -13.16 -12.51
N GLY A 130 4.04 -13.74 -11.75
CA GLY A 130 5.47 -13.45 -11.86
C GLY A 130 6.14 -13.18 -10.52
N ILE A 131 7.42 -12.79 -10.58
CA ILE A 131 8.22 -12.47 -9.39
C ILE A 131 7.99 -11.01 -9.02
N HIS A 132 7.64 -10.79 -7.75
CA HIS A 132 7.45 -9.49 -7.14
C HIS A 132 8.46 -9.27 -6.02
N THR A 133 8.72 -8.00 -5.70
CA THR A 133 9.65 -7.61 -4.63
C THR A 133 8.93 -6.77 -3.59
N VAL A 134 9.07 -7.14 -2.32
CA VAL A 134 8.75 -6.30 -1.17
C VAL A 134 10.03 -5.62 -0.72
N THR A 135 10.04 -4.30 -0.70
CA THR A 135 11.14 -3.49 -0.16
C THR A 135 10.64 -2.71 1.04
N VAL A 136 11.39 -2.72 2.13
CA VAL A 136 11.08 -1.95 3.33
C VAL A 136 12.20 -0.98 3.66
N ILE A 137 11.82 0.26 3.96
CA ILE A 137 12.75 1.38 4.04
C ILE A 137 12.44 2.21 5.28
N GLN A 138 13.46 2.55 6.07
CA GLN A 138 13.37 3.64 7.03
C GLN A 138 14.25 4.79 6.55
N TYR A 139 13.75 6.01 6.76
CA TYR A 139 14.44 7.24 6.43
C TYR A 139 14.81 8.01 7.69
N GLU A 140 15.91 8.76 7.62
CA GLU A 140 16.27 9.73 8.64
C GLU A 140 15.12 10.74 8.83
N ASN A 141 14.78 11.04 10.09
CA ASN A 141 13.68 11.94 10.46
C ASN A 141 12.28 11.57 9.94
N ASN A 142 12.05 10.31 9.48
CA ASN A 142 10.80 9.89 8.82
C ASN A 142 10.47 10.71 7.56
N ASP A 143 11.48 11.29 6.89
CA ASP A 143 11.29 12.01 5.62
C ASP A 143 11.54 11.05 4.44
N PRO A 144 10.51 10.69 3.63
CA PRO A 144 10.69 9.80 2.48
C PRO A 144 11.57 10.37 1.36
N ASN A 145 11.96 11.65 1.42
CA ASN A 145 12.97 12.25 0.53
C ASN A 145 14.35 12.37 1.20
N GLY A 146 14.45 11.95 2.47
CA GLY A 146 15.65 12.03 3.27
C GLY A 146 16.62 10.87 3.01
N LYS A 147 17.65 10.80 3.85
CA LYS A 147 18.64 9.73 3.79
C LYS A 147 18.02 8.40 4.21
N VAL A 148 18.24 7.35 3.42
CA VAL A 148 17.86 5.98 3.78
C VAL A 148 18.79 5.46 4.90
N ILE A 149 18.19 4.95 5.98
CA ILE A 149 18.93 4.40 7.14
C ILE A 149 18.71 2.89 7.34
N ASN A 150 17.60 2.34 6.84
CA ASN A 150 17.40 0.91 6.67
C ASN A 150 16.82 0.64 5.29
N PHE A 151 17.30 -0.42 4.63
CA PHE A 151 16.80 -0.91 3.34
C PHE A 151 16.93 -2.43 3.33
N ALA A 152 15.80 -3.12 3.22
CA ALA A 152 15.76 -4.58 3.11
C ALA A 152 14.75 -5.03 2.05
N GLU A 153 15.04 -6.14 1.38
CA GLU A 153 14.21 -6.68 0.30
C GLU A 153 13.96 -8.18 0.45
N ALA A 154 12.77 -8.60 0.05
CA ALA A 154 12.39 -10.00 -0.10
C ALA A 154 11.57 -10.17 -1.38
N LYS A 155 11.63 -11.38 -1.96
CA LYS A 155 10.90 -11.73 -3.18
C LYS A 155 9.83 -12.77 -2.90
N PHE A 156 8.79 -12.75 -3.72
CA PHE A 156 7.77 -13.79 -3.78
C PHE A 156 7.31 -13.97 -5.23
N GLU A 157 6.67 -15.09 -5.54
CA GLU A 157 6.15 -15.38 -6.88
C GLU A 157 4.63 -15.52 -6.84
N ASN A 158 3.92 -14.74 -7.65
CA ASN A 158 2.49 -14.92 -7.87
C ASN A 158 2.28 -15.98 -8.95
N LYS A 159 1.43 -16.97 -8.63
CA LYS A 159 0.94 -17.97 -9.60
C LYS A 159 -0.59 -18.01 -9.62
N PRO A 160 -1.23 -18.32 -10.75
CA PRO A 160 -2.65 -18.62 -10.76
C PRO A 160 -2.95 -19.79 -9.80
N ALA A 161 -3.98 -19.65 -8.97
CA ALA A 161 -4.56 -20.77 -8.26
C ALA A 161 -5.24 -21.73 -9.27
N LEU A 162 -5.01 -23.03 -9.11
CA LEU A 162 -5.66 -24.08 -9.91
C LEU A 162 -7.15 -24.23 -9.54
#